data_AF-A0A6A4XC20-F1
#
_entry.id   AF-A0A6A4XC20-F1
#
_cell.length_a   1.000
_cell.length_b   1.000
_cell.length_c   1.000
_cell.angle_alpha   90.00
_cell.angle_beta   90.00
_cell.angle_gamma   90.00
#
_symmetry.space_group_name_H-M   'P 1'
#
loop_
_entity.id
_entity.type
_entity.pdbx_description
1 polymer ?
#
loop_
_entity_poly.entity_id
_entity_poly.type
_entity_poly.pdbx_seq_one_letter_code
_entity_poly.pdbx_strand_id
1 'polypeptide(L)'
;MTVTYQTEVASIRNFGVFWKLLFRWRGSIYKLVWPDLSLYIVLYFTLNMSYRFAMNEHHRQLFEEVSRYCANFSTFIPMSFVLGFYVTIVVNRWWEQYLAMPWPDPLAVFVSTNIHGNARQYTE
;
A
#
# COMPACT_ATOMS: atom_id res chain seq x y z
N MET A 1 3.21 -2.10 11.17
CA MET A 1 3.35 -3.51 11.61
C MET A 1 3.21 -4.41 10.41
N THR A 2 4.07 -5.42 10.29
CA THR A 2 4.01 -6.45 9.24
C THR A 2 2.73 -7.26 9.38
N VAL A 3 2.09 -7.60 8.26
CA VAL A 3 0.84 -8.37 8.25
C VAL A 3 1.10 -9.69 7.54
N THR A 4 1.25 -10.75 8.31
CA THR A 4 1.45 -12.10 7.78
C THR A 4 0.10 -12.71 7.42
N TYR A 5 -0.05 -13.12 6.15
CA TYR A 5 -1.22 -13.83 5.62
C TYR A 5 -0.85 -15.10 4.85
N GLN A 6 0.41 -15.53 4.92
CA GLN A 6 0.96 -16.67 4.17
C GLN A 6 0.20 -17.98 4.44
N THR A 7 -0.26 -18.21 5.67
CA THR A 7 -1.04 -19.39 6.05
C THR A 7 -2.44 -19.43 5.43
N GLU A 8 -3.05 -18.26 5.20
CA GLU A 8 -4.39 -18.14 4.61
C GLU A 8 -4.38 -18.42 3.10
N VAL A 9 -3.24 -18.20 2.44
CA VAL A 9 -3.04 -18.42 1.00
C VAL A 9 -2.34 -19.72 0.64
N ALA A 10 -1.96 -20.52 1.64
CA ALA A 10 -1.18 -21.75 1.43
C ALA A 10 -1.99 -22.89 0.78
N SER A 11 -3.33 -22.83 0.76
CA SER A 11 -4.19 -23.87 0.23
C SER A 11 -5.08 -23.36 -0.90
N ILE A 12 -4.98 -23.97 -2.08
CA ILE A 12 -5.79 -23.65 -3.28
C ILE A 12 -7.16 -24.35 -3.22
N ARG A 13 -7.50 -25.02 -2.11
CA ARG A 13 -8.62 -25.98 -2.03
C ARG A 13 -10.00 -25.35 -2.24
N ASN A 14 -10.15 -24.03 -2.05
CA ASN A 14 -11.41 -23.32 -2.24
C ASN A 14 -11.27 -22.16 -3.24
N PHE A 15 -12.16 -22.09 -4.24
CA PHE A 15 -12.34 -20.95 -5.13
C PHE A 15 -12.89 -19.76 -4.32
N GLY A 16 -12.02 -18.94 -3.72
CA GLY A 16 -12.44 -17.83 -2.84
C GLY A 16 -11.43 -17.35 -1.80
N VAL A 17 -10.20 -17.87 -1.79
CA VAL A 17 -9.15 -17.47 -0.85
C VAL A 17 -8.84 -15.97 -0.92
N PHE A 18 -8.78 -15.38 -2.12
CA PHE A 18 -8.55 -13.94 -2.30
C PHE A 18 -9.72 -13.06 -1.83
N TRP A 19 -10.95 -13.56 -1.87
CA TRP A 19 -12.12 -12.81 -1.38
C TRP A 19 -12.04 -12.60 0.14
N LYS A 20 -11.53 -13.59 0.88
CA LYS A 20 -11.28 -13.46 2.32
C LYS A 20 -10.24 -12.37 2.63
N LEU A 21 -9.23 -12.21 1.77
CA LEU A 21 -8.22 -11.16 1.92
C LEU A 21 -8.80 -9.76 1.70
N LEU A 22 -9.75 -9.61 0.77
CA LEU A 22 -10.41 -8.34 0.50
C LEU A 22 -11.14 -7.82 1.75
N PHE A 23 -11.90 -8.67 2.45
CA PHE A 23 -12.65 -8.26 3.63
C PHE A 23 -11.81 -8.01 4.90
N ARG A 24 -10.48 -8.22 4.86
CA ARG A 24 -9.61 -7.96 6.00
C ARG A 24 -9.41 -6.45 6.19
N TRP A 25 -9.43 -5.96 7.44
CA TRP A 25 -9.24 -4.53 7.74
C TRP A 25 -7.77 -4.18 8.08
N ARG A 26 -7.09 -4.99 8.89
CA ARG A 26 -5.70 -4.71 9.30
C ARG A 26 -4.73 -4.90 8.14
N GLY A 27 -4.03 -3.83 7.76
CA GLY A 27 -3.07 -3.82 6.63
C GLY A 27 -3.72 -3.85 5.25
N SER A 28 -5.03 -3.61 5.17
CA SER A 28 -5.75 -3.57 3.91
C SER A 28 -5.67 -2.22 3.24
N ILE A 29 -5.83 -2.21 1.91
CA ILE A 29 -5.89 -1.01 1.08
C ILE A 29 -6.97 -0.04 1.56
N TYR A 30 -8.09 -0.56 2.08
CA TYR A 30 -9.18 0.27 2.59
C TYR A 30 -8.71 1.19 3.71
N LYS A 31 -7.95 0.65 4.69
CA LYS A 31 -7.46 1.45 5.81
C LYS A 31 -6.48 2.54 5.34
N LEU A 32 -5.73 2.28 4.26
CA LEU A 32 -4.77 3.22 3.70
C LEU A 32 -5.47 4.33 2.89
N VAL A 33 -6.42 3.97 2.03
CA VAL A 33 -7.05 4.87 1.05
C VAL A 33 -8.27 5.61 1.60
N TRP A 34 -8.85 5.16 2.72
CA TRP A 34 -10.10 5.77 3.24
C TRP A 34 -10.04 7.30 3.44
N PRO A 35 -8.93 7.92 3.92
CA PRO A 35 -8.91 9.37 4.12
C PRO A 35 -8.96 10.11 2.78
N ASP A 36 -8.15 9.69 1.81
CA ASP A 36 -8.12 10.27 0.46
C ASP A 36 -9.45 10.07 -0.26
N LEU A 37 -10.05 8.88 -0.15
CA LEU A 37 -11.36 8.58 -0.70
C LEU A 37 -12.46 9.45 -0.09
N SER A 38 -12.42 9.64 1.24
CA SER A 38 -13.40 10.49 1.93
C SER A 38 -13.31 11.94 1.47
N LEU A 39 -12.09 12.48 1.32
CA LEU A 39 -11.85 13.83 0.81
C LEU A 39 -12.34 13.97 -0.63
N TYR A 40 -12.03 12.99 -1.49
CA TYR A 40 -12.50 12.97 -2.88
C TYR A 40 -14.03 12.99 -2.97
N ILE A 41 -14.69 12.13 -2.18
CA ILE A 41 -16.16 12.05 -2.14
C ILE A 41 -16.76 13.37 -1.68
N VAL A 42 -16.23 13.96 -0.60
CA VAL A 42 -16.71 15.25 -0.08
C VAL A 42 -16.58 16.34 -1.14
N LEU A 43 -15.40 16.52 -1.75
CA LEU A 43 -15.18 17.52 -2.79
C LEU A 43 -16.10 17.31 -4.00
N TYR A 44 -16.25 16.07 -4.44
CA TYR A 44 -17.13 15.72 -5.57
C TYR A 44 -18.60 16.09 -5.27
N PHE A 45 -19.10 15.71 -4.10
CA PHE A 45 -20.47 16.05 -3.71
C PHE A 45 -20.65 17.54 -3.46
N THR A 46 -19.67 18.24 -2.92
CA THR A 46 -19.71 19.70 -2.79
C THR A 46 -19.87 20.37 -4.15
N LEU A 47 -19.08 19.97 -5.16
CA LEU A 47 -19.19 20.48 -6.53
C LEU A 47 -20.55 20.13 -7.16
N ASN A 48 -21.05 18.92 -6.93
CA ASN A 48 -22.35 18.50 -7.43
C ASN A 48 -23.50 19.32 -6.83
N MET A 49 -23.44 19.57 -5.52
CA MET A 49 -24.43 20.38 -4.81
C MET A 49 -24.37 21.84 -5.24
N SER A 50 -23.18 22.42 -5.41
CA SER A 50 -23.04 23.80 -5.91
C SER A 50 -23.58 23.95 -7.33
N TYR A 51 -23.34 22.97 -8.20
CA TYR A 51 -23.89 22.97 -9.56
C TYR A 51 -25.43 22.88 -9.57
N ARG A 52 -26.03 22.09 -8.66
CA ARG A 52 -27.49 21.92 -8.60
C ARG A 52 -28.23 23.06 -7.92
N PHE A 53 -27.69 23.61 -6.83
CA PHE A 53 -28.43 24.51 -5.95
C PHE A 53 -27.92 25.95 -5.93
N ALA A 54 -26.67 26.20 -6.34
CA ALA A 54 -26.06 27.53 -6.22
C ALA A 54 -25.78 28.23 -7.57
N MET A 55 -25.66 27.49 -8.68
CA MET A 55 -25.33 28.06 -9.99
C MET A 55 -26.55 28.50 -10.80
N ASN A 56 -26.50 29.73 -11.33
CA ASN A 56 -27.41 30.21 -12.38
C ASN A 56 -27.07 29.60 -13.75
N GLU A 57 -28.01 29.67 -14.70
CA GLU A 57 -27.92 29.04 -16.03
C GLU A 57 -26.62 29.34 -16.78
N HIS A 58 -26.17 30.60 -16.78
CA HIS A 58 -24.91 30.98 -17.45
C HIS A 58 -23.68 30.33 -16.78
N HIS A 59 -23.61 30.33 -15.44
CA HIS A 59 -22.49 29.72 -14.72
C HIS A 59 -22.45 28.20 -14.92
N ARG A 60 -23.63 27.60 -15.01
CA ARG A 60 -23.80 26.17 -15.26
C ARG A 60 -23.18 25.73 -16.60
N GLN A 61 -23.42 26.51 -17.66
CA GLN A 61 -22.82 26.28 -18.98
C GLN A 61 -21.29 26.39 -18.97
N LEU A 62 -20.75 27.39 -18.28
CA LEU A 62 -19.29 27.54 -18.10
C LEU A 62 -18.69 26.35 -17.34
N PHE A 63 -19.35 25.89 -16.28
CA PHE A 63 -18.89 24.71 -15.53
C PHE A 63 -18.86 23.44 -16.40
N GLU A 64 -19.86 23.25 -17.27
CA GLU A 64 -19.90 22.12 -18.20
C GLU A 64 -18.80 22.16 -19.25
N GLU A 65 -18.43 23.36 -19.70
CA GLU A 65 -17.30 23.56 -20.62
C GLU A 65 -15.97 23.21 -19.93
N VAL A 66 -15.76 23.70 -18.70
CA VAL A 66 -14.58 23.37 -17.89
C VAL A 66 -14.52 21.87 -17.59
N SER A 67 -15.64 21.24 -17.23
CA SER A 67 -15.68 19.80 -16.97
C SER A 67 -15.33 18.98 -18.22
N ARG A 68 -15.82 19.39 -19.39
CA ARG A 68 -15.47 18.74 -20.68
C ARG A 68 -14.01 18.94 -21.03
N TYR A 69 -13.47 20.14 -20.79
CA TYR A 69 -12.05 20.43 -20.95
C TYR A 69 -11.22 19.47 -20.08
N CYS A 70 -11.47 19.41 -18.77
CA CYS A 70 -10.76 18.51 -17.86
C CYS A 70 -10.86 17.02 -18.24
N ALA A 71 -12.03 16.58 -18.71
CA ALA A 71 -12.22 15.20 -19.17
C ALA A 71 -11.30 14.84 -20.35
N ASN A 72 -11.07 15.79 -21.27
CA ASN A 72 -10.15 15.59 -22.40
C ASN A 72 -8.68 15.46 -21.94
N PHE A 73 -8.27 16.16 -20.88
CA PHE A 73 -6.92 16.07 -20.32
C PHE A 73 -6.67 14.78 -19.51
N SER A 74 -7.71 14.14 -19.00
CA SER A 74 -7.59 12.90 -18.23
C SER A 74 -6.94 11.75 -19.00
N THR A 75 -6.92 11.81 -20.34
CA THR A 75 -6.45 10.74 -21.22
C THR A 75 -4.96 10.86 -21.60
N PHE A 76 -4.30 11.99 -21.29
CA PHE A 76 -3.00 12.32 -21.87
C PHE A 76 -1.79 11.57 -21.28
N ILE A 77 -1.92 10.93 -20.11
CA ILE A 77 -0.80 10.23 -19.47
C ILE A 77 -1.28 8.84 -18.99
N PRO A 78 -0.64 7.75 -19.42
CA PRO A 78 -0.88 6.43 -18.84
C PRO A 78 -0.26 6.40 -17.44
N MET A 79 -0.97 6.96 -16.46
CA MET A 79 -0.52 6.99 -15.06
C MET A 79 -0.22 5.59 -14.53
N SER A 80 -0.97 4.58 -15.00
CA SER A 80 -0.74 3.18 -14.68
C SER A 80 0.65 2.68 -15.07
N PHE A 81 1.21 3.16 -16.19
CA PHE A 81 2.54 2.77 -16.66
C PHE A 81 3.63 3.29 -15.70
N VAL A 82 3.63 4.60 -15.44
CA VAL A 82 4.60 5.24 -14.54
C VAL A 82 4.49 4.68 -13.12
N LEU A 83 3.26 4.49 -12.64
CA LEU A 83 3.00 3.89 -11.33
C LEU A 83 3.58 2.46 -11.26
N GLY A 84 3.43 1.67 -12.33
CA GLY A 84 3.99 0.32 -12.43
C GLY A 84 5.51 0.29 -12.25
N PHE A 85 6.26 1.15 -12.94
CA PHE A 85 7.72 1.25 -12.74
C PHE A 85 8.06 1.71 -11.32
N TYR A 86 7.37 2.75 -10.85
CA TYR A 86 7.63 3.32 -9.54
C TYR A 86 7.44 2.28 -8.42
N VAL A 87 6.30 1.57 -8.43
CA VAL A 87 6.00 0.53 -7.46
C VAL A 87 7.03 -0.61 -7.53
N THR A 88 7.44 -1.01 -8.73
CA THR A 88 8.47 -2.04 -8.92
C THR A 88 9.79 -1.65 -8.25
N ILE A 89 10.25 -0.41 -8.44
CA ILE A 89 11.46 0.11 -7.79
C ILE A 89 11.32 0.13 -6.26
N VAL A 90 10.18 0.60 -5.76
CA VAL A 90 9.91 0.68 -4.31
C VAL A 90 9.93 -0.70 -3.66
N VAL A 91 9.29 -1.70 -4.28
CA VAL A 91 9.25 -3.08 -3.77
C VAL A 91 10.64 -3.71 -3.77
N ASN A 92 11.44 -3.51 -4.82
CA ASN A 92 12.81 -4.01 -4.89
C ASN A 92 13.68 -3.45 -3.75
N ARG A 93 13.65 -2.12 -3.56
CA ARG A 93 14.40 -1.46 -2.49
C ARG A 93 13.94 -1.88 -1.10
N TRP A 94 12.64 -2.07 -0.90
CA TRP A 94 12.09 -2.56 0.35
C TRP A 94 12.62 -3.96 0.68
N TRP A 95 12.71 -4.85 -0.31
CA TRP A 95 13.27 -6.19 -0.12
C TRP A 95 14.77 -6.17 0.15
N GLU A 96 15.54 -5.33 -0.55
CA GLU A 96 16.96 -5.13 -0.28
C GLU A 96 17.21 -4.64 1.15
N GLN A 97 16.39 -3.70 1.65
CA GLN A 97 16.45 -3.25 3.03
C GLN A 97 16.13 -4.38 4.03
N TYR A 98 15.17 -5.24 3.68
CA TYR A 98 14.85 -6.41 4.52
C TYR A 98 16.03 -7.39 4.61
N LEU A 99 16.70 -7.66 3.50
CA LEU A 99 17.89 -8.53 3.45
C LEU A 99 19.12 -7.91 4.11
N ALA A 100 19.24 -6.58 4.12
CA ALA A 100 20.35 -5.88 4.75
C ALA A 100 20.29 -5.90 6.29
N MET A 101 19.17 -6.31 6.90
CA MET A 101 19.08 -6.47 8.36
C MET A 101 20.00 -7.61 8.82
N PRO A 102 21.00 -7.35 9.69
CA PRO A 102 21.93 -8.38 10.13
C PRO A 102 21.25 -9.36 11.08
N TRP A 103 21.39 -10.66 10.81
CA TRP A 103 20.95 -11.73 11.70
C TRP A 103 22.15 -12.23 12.51
N PRO A 104 22.01 -12.41 13.84
CA PRO A 104 23.09 -12.91 14.67
C PRO A 104 23.35 -14.40 14.46
N ASP A 105 22.42 -15.14 13.84
CA ASP A 105 22.44 -16.61 13.79
C ASP A 105 23.75 -17.18 13.20
N PRO A 106 24.28 -16.70 12.06
CA PRO A 106 25.54 -17.22 11.53
C PRO A 106 26.72 -16.93 12.45
N LEU A 107 26.74 -15.74 13.07
CA LEU A 107 27.77 -15.35 14.03
C LEU A 107 27.70 -16.19 15.31
N ALA A 108 26.49 -16.46 15.81
CA ALA A 108 26.26 -17.27 17.01
C ALA A 108 26.71 -18.72 16.80
N VAL A 109 26.43 -19.31 15.63
CA VAL A 109 26.93 -20.65 15.26
C VAL A 109 28.45 -20.65 15.11
N PHE A 110 29.02 -19.62 14.48
CA PHE A 110 30.47 -19.49 14.36
C PHE A 110 31.14 -19.41 15.74
N VAL A 111 30.60 -18.59 16.64
CA VAL A 111 31.12 -18.44 18.00
C VAL A 111 30.95 -19.72 18.82
N SER A 112 29.79 -20.37 18.77
CA SER A 112 29.52 -21.59 19.55
C SER A 112 30.40 -22.78 19.14
N THR A 113 30.79 -22.84 17.86
CA THR A 113 31.63 -23.92 17.32
C THR A 113 33.12 -23.66 17.46
N ASN A 114 33.56 -22.40 17.54
CA ASN A 114 34.98 -22.07 17.61
C ASN A 114 35.43 -21.72 19.05
N ILE A 115 34.57 -21.11 19.86
CA ILE A 115 34.87 -20.76 21.26
C ILE A 115 34.44 -21.92 22.16
N HIS A 116 35.40 -22.78 22.47
CA HIS A 116 35.21 -23.87 23.42
C HIS A 116 35.57 -23.38 24.83
N GLY A 117 34.65 -23.56 25.78
CA GLY A 117 34.87 -23.24 27.18
C GLY A 117 33.95 -24.07 28.07
N ASN A 118 34.43 -25.22 28.51
CA ASN A 118 33.73 -26.07 29.49
C ASN A 118 34.43 -25.98 30.84
N ALA A 119 34.61 -24.76 31.35
CA ALA A 119 35.09 -24.54 32.69
C ALA A 119 34.28 -23.42 33.32
N ARG A 120 33.60 -23.75 34.42
CA ARG A 120 33.16 -22.78 35.42
C ARG A 120 34.38 -21.92 35.77
N GLN A 121 34.43 -20.69 35.26
CA GLN A 121 35.31 -19.65 35.80
C GLN A 121 34.68 -19.14 37.10
N TYR A 122 34.74 -19.97 38.15
CA TYR A 122 34.62 -19.57 39.55
C TYR A 122 35.45 -20.54 40.38
N THR A 123 36.68 -20.13 40.69
CA THR A 123 37.36 -20.15 42.00
C THR A 123 38.85 -19.93 41.73
N GLU A 124 39.31 -18.68 41.73
CA GLU A 124 39.90 -17.95 42.87
C GLU A 124 39.74 -16.44 42.64
#